data_AF-A0A7W0TDB9-F1
#
_entry.id   AF-A0A7W0TDB9-F1
#
_cell.length_a   1.000
_cell.length_b   1.000
_cell.length_c   1.000
_cell.angle_alpha   90.00
_cell.angle_beta   90.00
_cell.angle_gamma   90.00
#
_symmetry.space_group_name_H-M   'P 1'
#
loop_
_entity.id
_entity.type
_entity.pdbx_description
1 polymer ?
#
loop_
_entity_poly.entity_id
_entity_poly.type
_entity_poly.pdbx_seq_one_letter_code
_entity_poly.pdbx_strand_id
1 'polypeptide(L)'
;RDRDRIVHSKPFRRLKGKTQVFIDPAGDHYRTRMTHTLETTAISRVVARALRLNEDLVEAIGLGHDMGHTPFGHAGEDALDHAVQERFGRRFHHNEQSLRIAQALNLTHEVCGGILTHTGELEPETLEGKIVRLVDRVAYINHDIDDAVRYGLLSEDDLPHGEIAVLGPTGSARIDTLVHDIVESSDGVDDIRQSAEVGEAMLSLRAFMFERVYLGGQAVPEHRRAHEVIRRIFDQLVERGDDVDEIVDYIAGMTDRFALDYAESL
;
A
#
# COMPACT_ATOMS: atom_id res chain seq x y z
N ARG A 1 -1.22 -4.58 22.50
CA ARG A 1 0.23 -4.92 22.53
C ARG A 1 0.87 -4.80 21.15
N ASP A 2 0.44 -5.56 20.15
CA ASP A 2 1.09 -5.53 18.82
C ASP A 2 0.84 -4.23 18.07
N ARG A 3 -0.41 -3.75 18.07
CA ARG A 3 -0.75 -2.37 17.69
C ARG A 3 0.21 -1.34 18.29
N ASP A 4 0.44 -1.40 19.60
CA ASP A 4 1.26 -0.41 20.30
C ASP A 4 2.74 -0.50 19.87
N ARG A 5 3.26 -1.72 19.66
CA ARG A 5 4.60 -1.93 19.12
C ARG A 5 4.75 -1.33 17.73
N ILE A 6 3.76 -1.50 16.86
CA ILE A 6 3.75 -0.92 15.51
C ILE A 6 3.75 0.61 15.60
N VAL A 7 2.78 1.21 16.29
CA VAL A 7 2.60 2.67 16.35
C VAL A 7 3.83 3.39 16.94
N HIS A 8 4.54 2.78 17.88
CA HIS A 8 5.74 3.37 18.49
C HIS A 8 7.04 3.05 17.74
N SER A 9 6.98 2.23 16.67
CA SER A 9 8.14 1.83 15.89
C SER A 9 8.64 2.96 14.98
N LYS A 10 9.93 2.92 14.63
CA LYS A 10 10.49 3.83 13.62
C LYS A 10 9.91 3.58 12.20
N PRO A 11 9.76 2.33 11.73
CA PRO A 11 9.14 2.05 10.42
C PRO A 11 7.77 2.71 10.25
N PHE A 12 6.86 2.55 11.22
CA PHE A 12 5.54 3.18 11.16
C PHE A 12 5.63 4.72 11.08
N ARG A 13 6.50 5.36 11.88
CA ARG A 13 6.69 6.82 11.83
C ARG A 13 7.20 7.31 10.46
N ARG A 14 7.99 6.50 9.76
CA ARG A 14 8.54 6.85 8.44
C ARG A 14 7.50 6.82 7.33
N LEU A 15 6.35 6.15 7.52
CA LEU A 15 5.23 6.20 6.58
C LEU A 15 4.73 7.63 6.33
N LYS A 16 4.93 8.54 7.29
CA LYS A 16 4.63 9.98 7.12
C LYS A 16 5.50 10.63 6.04
N GLY A 17 6.73 10.15 5.84
CA GLY A 17 7.69 10.69 4.88
C GLY A 17 7.78 9.87 3.60
N LYS A 18 6.79 9.03 3.31
CA LYS A 18 6.71 8.22 2.09
C LYS A 18 5.41 8.55 1.37
N THR A 19 5.51 8.85 0.09
CA THR A 19 4.36 9.11 -0.77
C THR A 19 3.63 7.82 -1.12
N GLN A 20 2.34 7.96 -1.42
CA GLN A 20 1.52 6.85 -1.90
C GLN A 20 1.64 6.70 -3.43
N VAL A 21 1.35 7.78 -4.17
CA VAL A 21 1.28 7.77 -5.65
C VAL A 21 2.33 8.66 -6.28
N PHE A 22 2.36 9.95 -5.93
CA PHE A 22 3.18 10.96 -6.59
C PHE A 22 4.46 11.26 -5.82
N ILE A 23 5.59 11.46 -6.50
CA ILE A 23 6.87 11.78 -5.86
C ILE A 23 6.99 13.28 -5.63
N ASP A 24 7.09 13.69 -4.36
CA ASP A 24 7.29 15.09 -3.95
C ASP A 24 6.35 16.09 -4.65
N PRO A 25 5.02 15.85 -4.64
CA PRO A 25 4.10 16.74 -5.31
C PRO A 25 4.05 18.09 -4.56
N ALA A 26 4.15 19.19 -5.29
CA ALA A 26 4.04 20.53 -4.71
C ALA A 26 2.62 20.73 -4.13
N GLY A 27 2.46 20.59 -2.82
CA GLY A 27 1.21 20.85 -2.10
C GLY A 27 1.08 20.09 -0.77
N ASP A 28 0.45 20.70 0.23
CA ASP A 28 0.41 20.18 1.61
C ASP A 28 -0.61 19.06 1.85
N HIS A 29 -1.34 18.63 0.82
CA HIS A 29 -2.55 17.82 0.98
C HIS A 29 -2.54 16.50 0.21
N TYR A 30 -1.40 16.11 -0.35
CA TYR A 30 -1.26 14.79 -0.97
C TYR A 30 -1.14 13.72 0.10
N ARG A 31 -1.68 12.54 -0.19
CA ARG A 31 -1.66 11.45 0.77
C ARG A 31 -0.27 10.85 0.90
N THR A 32 0.06 10.53 2.15
CA THR A 32 1.23 9.74 2.52
C THR A 32 0.81 8.30 2.72
N ARG A 33 1.76 7.37 2.76
CA ARG A 33 1.48 5.99 3.17
C ARG A 33 0.85 5.92 4.55
N MET A 34 1.19 6.85 5.45
CA MET A 34 0.57 6.91 6.78
C MET A 34 -0.92 7.22 6.70
N THR A 35 -1.35 8.17 5.87
CA THR A 35 -2.78 8.47 5.71
C THR A 35 -3.54 7.33 5.05
N HIS A 36 -2.94 6.66 4.04
CA HIS A 36 -3.49 5.43 3.45
C HIS A 36 -3.68 4.34 4.52
N THR A 37 -2.61 4.05 5.26
CA THR A 37 -2.59 3.05 6.34
C THR A 37 -3.67 3.33 7.39
N LEU A 38 -3.85 4.58 7.81
CA LEU A 38 -4.86 4.96 8.80
C LEU A 38 -6.28 4.78 8.28
N GLU A 39 -6.52 5.07 7.00
CA GLU A 39 -7.86 4.92 6.41
C GLU A 39 -8.20 3.46 6.12
N THR A 40 -7.29 2.69 5.52
CA THR A 40 -7.42 1.22 5.38
C THR A 40 -7.75 0.61 6.74
N THR A 41 -6.99 0.97 7.78
CA THR A 41 -7.22 0.50 9.14
C THR A 41 -8.61 0.88 9.66
N ALA A 42 -9.04 2.14 9.48
CA ALA A 42 -10.32 2.61 9.97
C ALA A 42 -11.49 1.87 9.32
N ILE A 43 -11.45 1.71 7.98
CA ILE A 43 -12.48 1.01 7.21
C ILE A 43 -12.48 -0.49 7.59
N SER A 44 -11.32 -1.13 7.68
CA SER A 44 -11.24 -2.55 8.06
C SER A 44 -11.85 -2.80 9.43
N ARG A 45 -11.64 -1.91 10.39
CA ARG A 45 -12.26 -2.01 11.72
C ARG A 45 -13.78 -1.88 11.68
N VAL A 46 -14.33 -1.05 10.79
CA VAL A 46 -15.78 -0.93 10.59
C VAL A 46 -16.35 -2.27 10.09
N VAL A 47 -15.73 -2.87 9.08
CA VAL A 47 -16.12 -4.19 8.55
C VAL A 47 -16.04 -5.26 9.64
N ALA A 48 -14.92 -5.33 10.36
CA ALA A 48 -14.72 -6.31 11.44
C ALA A 48 -15.77 -6.16 12.55
N ARG A 49 -16.09 -4.93 12.95
CA ARG A 49 -17.12 -4.66 13.95
C ARG A 49 -18.50 -5.12 13.50
N ALA A 50 -18.87 -4.84 12.25
CA ALA A 50 -20.16 -5.25 11.69
C ALA A 50 -20.29 -6.79 11.66
N LEU A 51 -19.20 -7.49 11.31
CA LEU A 51 -19.13 -8.95 11.26
C LEU A 51 -18.83 -9.62 12.60
N ARG A 52 -18.65 -8.85 13.70
CA ARG A 52 -18.30 -9.33 15.05
C ARG A 52 -16.98 -10.10 15.10
N LEU A 53 -16.00 -9.66 14.32
CA LEU A 53 -14.63 -10.18 14.26
C LEU A 53 -13.67 -9.37 15.14
N ASN A 54 -12.40 -9.79 15.23
CA ASN A 54 -11.43 -9.18 16.11
C ASN A 54 -10.90 -7.83 15.56
N GLU A 55 -11.46 -6.73 16.08
CA GLU A 55 -11.03 -5.37 15.71
C GLU A 55 -9.54 -5.10 16.00
N ASP A 56 -8.98 -5.65 17.08
CA ASP A 56 -7.57 -5.41 17.46
C ASP A 56 -6.60 -6.10 16.50
N LEU A 57 -6.95 -7.30 16.02
CA LEU A 57 -6.16 -8.03 15.03
C LEU A 57 -6.19 -7.30 13.69
N VAL A 58 -7.36 -6.87 13.23
CA VAL A 58 -7.50 -6.05 12.03
C VAL A 58 -6.71 -4.75 12.15
N GLU A 59 -6.80 -4.06 13.29
CA GLU A 59 -6.06 -2.82 13.50
C GLU A 59 -4.54 -3.05 13.46
N ALA A 60 -4.04 -4.12 14.09
CA ALA A 60 -2.62 -4.43 14.08
C ALA A 60 -2.12 -4.79 12.66
N ILE A 61 -2.87 -5.59 11.90
CA ILE A 61 -2.51 -5.92 10.51
C ILE A 61 -2.56 -4.66 9.64
N GLY A 62 -3.66 -3.90 9.72
CA GLY A 62 -3.86 -2.66 8.97
C GLY A 62 -2.77 -1.63 9.21
N LEU A 63 -2.33 -1.42 10.46
CA LEU A 63 -1.23 -0.48 10.75
C LEU A 63 0.15 -0.98 10.30
N GLY A 64 0.31 -2.29 10.13
CA GLY A 64 1.59 -2.93 9.86
C GLY A 64 1.84 -3.28 8.38
N HIS A 65 0.80 -3.38 7.55
CA HIS A 65 0.90 -3.95 6.19
C HIS A 65 1.92 -3.23 5.30
N ASP A 66 2.02 -1.91 5.45
CA ASP A 66 2.78 -1.02 4.57
C ASP A 66 4.17 -0.62 5.11
N MET A 67 4.59 -1.12 6.27
CA MET A 67 5.85 -0.71 6.93
C MET A 67 7.12 -0.95 6.11
N GLY A 68 7.10 -1.96 5.23
CA GLY A 68 8.21 -2.40 4.40
C GLY A 68 8.32 -1.73 3.03
N HIS A 69 7.38 -0.84 2.68
CA HIS A 69 7.48 -0.15 1.41
C HIS A 69 8.73 0.70 1.31
N THR A 70 9.30 0.76 0.12
CA THR A 70 10.40 1.63 -0.27
C THR A 70 9.99 3.11 -0.30
N PRO A 71 10.96 4.04 -0.35
CA PRO A 71 10.70 5.40 -0.82
C PRO A 71 10.05 5.40 -2.20
N PHE A 72 9.30 6.45 -2.55
CA PHE A 72 8.72 6.65 -3.89
C PHE A 72 7.65 5.62 -4.30
N GLY A 73 6.90 5.10 -3.34
CA GLY A 73 5.74 4.24 -3.63
C GLY A 73 6.10 2.99 -4.43
N HIS A 74 5.23 2.63 -5.40
CA HIS A 74 5.46 1.48 -6.27
C HIS A 74 6.67 1.65 -7.19
N ALA A 75 7.01 2.89 -7.59
CA ALA A 75 8.16 3.15 -8.44
C ALA A 75 9.48 2.77 -7.76
N GLY A 76 9.62 3.06 -6.45
CA GLY A 76 10.80 2.65 -5.71
C GLY A 76 10.83 1.16 -5.39
N GLU A 77 9.68 0.51 -5.27
CA GLU A 77 9.60 -0.95 -5.10
C GLU A 77 10.08 -1.66 -6.36
N ASP A 78 9.59 -1.25 -7.54
CA ASP A 78 10.05 -1.77 -8.83
C ASP A 78 11.54 -1.52 -9.07
N ALA A 79 12.03 -0.32 -8.71
CA ALA A 79 13.44 0.02 -8.81
C ALA A 79 14.34 -0.86 -7.94
N LEU A 80 13.95 -1.09 -6.68
CA LEU A 80 14.72 -1.92 -5.75
C LEU A 80 14.67 -3.39 -6.16
N ASP A 81 13.49 -3.90 -6.54
CA ASP A 81 13.31 -5.27 -7.02
C ASP A 81 14.18 -5.55 -8.25
N HIS A 82 14.18 -4.65 -9.24
CA HIS A 82 15.05 -4.77 -10.41
C HIS A 82 16.54 -4.81 -10.03
N ALA A 83 17.00 -3.89 -9.17
CA ALA A 83 18.39 -3.82 -8.78
C ALA A 83 18.85 -5.08 -8.00
N VAL A 84 18.02 -5.55 -7.06
CA VAL A 84 18.28 -6.77 -6.28
C VAL A 84 18.27 -8.01 -7.18
N GLN A 85 17.32 -8.10 -8.11
CA GLN A 85 17.20 -9.23 -9.03
C GLN A 85 18.39 -9.29 -9.99
N GLU A 86 18.81 -8.14 -10.54
CA GLU A 86 19.96 -8.06 -11.44
C GLU A 86 21.27 -8.46 -10.74
N ARG A 87 21.49 -7.96 -9.51
CA ARG A 87 22.77 -8.14 -8.80
C ARG A 87 22.87 -9.46 -8.05
N PHE A 88 21.79 -9.89 -7.42
CA PHE A 88 21.78 -11.01 -6.46
C PHE A 88 20.84 -12.15 -6.87
N GLY A 89 20.06 -12.00 -7.94
CA GLY A 89 19.11 -13.02 -8.39
C GLY A 89 17.92 -13.24 -7.43
N ARG A 90 17.66 -12.28 -6.53
CA ARG A 90 16.57 -12.31 -5.54
C ARG A 90 15.51 -11.27 -5.89
N ARG A 91 14.27 -11.50 -5.46
CA ARG A 91 13.17 -10.54 -5.55
C ARG A 91 13.03 -9.71 -4.28
N PHE A 92 12.44 -8.53 -4.42
CA PHE A 92 12.00 -7.67 -3.35
C PHE A 92 10.49 -7.44 -3.46
N HIS A 93 9.78 -7.64 -2.35
CA HIS A 93 8.38 -7.31 -2.21
C HIS A 93 8.14 -6.60 -0.87
N HIS A 94 7.39 -5.50 -0.89
CA HIS A 94 7.16 -4.70 0.32
C HIS A 94 6.50 -5.50 1.45
N ASN A 95 5.60 -6.43 1.14
CA ASN A 95 4.89 -7.24 2.13
C ASN A 95 5.82 -8.23 2.84
N GLU A 96 6.81 -8.79 2.14
CA GLU A 96 7.87 -9.60 2.75
C GLU A 96 8.78 -8.75 3.64
N GLN A 97 9.07 -7.53 3.22
CA GLN A 97 9.84 -6.59 4.04
C GLN A 97 9.05 -6.13 5.27
N SER A 98 7.74 -5.91 5.15
CA SER A 98 6.84 -5.61 6.28
C SER A 98 6.81 -6.78 7.26
N LEU A 99 6.81 -8.03 6.76
CA LEU A 99 6.93 -9.22 7.60
C LEU A 99 8.24 -9.26 8.37
N ARG A 100 9.39 -9.00 7.73
CA ARG A 100 10.70 -8.94 8.41
C ARG A 100 10.68 -7.92 9.55
N ILE A 101 10.09 -6.75 9.32
CA ILE A 101 9.91 -5.71 10.33
C ILE A 101 8.97 -6.19 11.46
N ALA A 102 7.85 -6.83 11.13
CA ALA A 102 6.90 -7.37 12.11
C ALA A 102 7.56 -8.44 13.00
N GLN A 103 8.35 -9.34 12.43
CA GLN A 103 9.10 -10.35 13.17
C GLN A 103 10.14 -9.70 14.11
N ALA A 104 10.85 -8.67 13.66
CA ALA A 104 11.79 -7.91 14.49
C ALA A 104 11.09 -7.18 15.67
N LEU A 105 9.82 -6.80 15.50
CA LEU A 105 8.97 -6.25 16.56
C LEU A 105 8.37 -7.31 17.50
N ASN A 106 8.60 -8.60 17.20
CA ASN A 106 8.08 -9.75 17.94
C ASN A 106 6.53 -9.73 18.03
N LEU A 107 5.87 -9.45 16.91
CA LEU A 107 4.40 -9.47 16.80
C LEU A 107 3.89 -10.92 16.75
N THR A 108 2.58 -11.12 16.99
CA THR A 108 1.97 -12.45 16.93
C THR A 108 1.96 -13.02 15.52
N HIS A 109 1.79 -14.34 15.44
CA HIS A 109 1.75 -15.08 14.19
C HIS A 109 0.65 -14.56 13.25
N GLU A 110 -0.55 -14.30 13.80
CA GLU A 110 -1.72 -13.85 13.04
C GLU A 110 -1.50 -12.45 12.43
N VAL A 111 -0.83 -11.55 13.17
CA VAL A 111 -0.46 -10.23 12.66
C VAL A 111 0.57 -10.36 11.54
N CYS A 112 1.60 -11.19 11.75
CA CYS A 112 2.63 -11.43 10.74
C CYS A 112 2.05 -12.05 9.46
N GLY A 113 1.17 -13.05 9.60
CA GLY A 113 0.49 -13.71 8.48
C GLY A 113 -0.40 -12.74 7.72
N GLY A 114 -1.22 -11.94 8.41
CA GLY A 114 -2.05 -10.90 7.79
C GLY A 114 -1.23 -9.85 7.05
N ILE A 115 -0.12 -9.39 7.62
CA ILE A 115 0.79 -8.43 6.98
C ILE A 115 1.42 -9.04 5.72
N LEU A 116 1.87 -10.29 5.76
CA LEU A 116 2.48 -10.94 4.60
C LEU A 116 1.47 -11.11 3.45
N THR A 117 0.24 -11.50 3.77
CA THR A 117 -0.76 -11.98 2.81
C THR A 117 -1.81 -10.94 2.42
N HIS A 118 -1.69 -9.69 2.89
CA HIS A 118 -2.57 -8.59 2.49
C HIS A 118 -2.53 -8.33 0.97
N THR A 119 -1.45 -8.75 0.31
CA THR A 119 -1.25 -8.68 -1.15
C THR A 119 -0.70 -10.01 -1.67
N GLY A 120 -0.52 -10.11 -2.99
CA GLY A 120 0.02 -11.31 -3.65
C GLY A 120 -0.98 -12.46 -3.80
N GLU A 121 -0.49 -13.64 -4.13
CA GLU A 121 -1.32 -14.82 -4.44
C GLU A 121 -1.82 -15.56 -3.21
N LEU A 122 -1.03 -15.53 -2.12
CA LEU A 122 -1.36 -16.23 -0.89
C LEU A 122 -2.54 -15.57 -0.20
N GLU A 123 -3.51 -16.38 0.20
CA GLU A 123 -4.68 -15.92 0.92
C GLU A 123 -4.39 -15.83 2.43
N PRO A 124 -4.87 -14.78 3.11
CA PRO A 124 -4.76 -14.70 4.57
C PRO A 124 -5.45 -15.86 5.28
N GLU A 125 -4.79 -16.39 6.32
CA GLU A 125 -5.32 -17.48 7.14
C GLU A 125 -6.53 -17.06 7.99
N THR A 126 -6.57 -15.78 8.41
CA THR A 126 -7.62 -15.23 9.27
C THR A 126 -8.61 -14.40 8.45
N LEU A 127 -9.88 -14.40 8.88
CA LEU A 127 -10.90 -13.52 8.30
C LEU A 127 -10.50 -12.04 8.44
N GLU A 128 -9.85 -11.67 9.55
CA GLU A 128 -9.30 -10.35 9.78
C GLU A 128 -8.25 -9.95 8.73
N GLY A 129 -7.34 -10.88 8.38
CA GLY A 129 -6.38 -10.66 7.30
C GLY A 129 -7.07 -10.50 5.93
N LYS A 130 -8.13 -11.29 5.67
CA LYS A 130 -8.93 -11.16 4.44
C LYS A 130 -9.65 -9.81 4.37
N ILE A 131 -10.16 -9.30 5.49
CA ILE A 131 -10.73 -7.94 5.56
C ILE A 131 -9.67 -6.91 5.16
N VAL A 132 -8.47 -6.95 5.76
CA VAL A 132 -7.43 -5.95 5.43
C VAL A 132 -7.03 -6.04 3.96
N ARG A 133 -6.84 -7.25 3.42
CA ARG A 133 -6.54 -7.48 2.00
C ARG A 133 -7.57 -6.86 1.05
N LEU A 134 -8.85 -6.98 1.39
CA LEU A 134 -9.94 -6.49 0.56
C LEU A 134 -10.11 -4.98 0.69
N VAL A 135 -10.08 -4.47 1.92
CA VAL A 135 -10.23 -3.06 2.24
C VAL A 135 -9.04 -2.22 1.78
N ASP A 136 -7.84 -2.78 1.74
CA ASP A 136 -6.68 -2.09 1.18
C ASP A 136 -6.94 -1.66 -0.29
N ARG A 137 -7.61 -2.52 -1.07
CA ARG A 137 -8.04 -2.21 -2.44
C ARG A 137 -9.13 -1.14 -2.48
N VAL A 138 -10.02 -1.11 -1.48
CA VAL A 138 -11.07 -0.08 -1.34
C VAL A 138 -10.44 1.28 -1.06
N ALA A 139 -9.50 1.35 -0.11
CA ALA A 139 -8.81 2.59 0.24
C ALA A 139 -7.96 3.10 -0.92
N TYR A 140 -7.24 2.20 -1.60
CA TYR A 140 -6.43 2.50 -2.78
C TYR A 140 -7.25 3.22 -3.86
N ILE A 141 -8.34 2.61 -4.35
CA ILE A 141 -9.16 3.19 -5.43
C ILE A 141 -9.66 4.59 -5.09
N ASN A 142 -10.16 4.79 -3.87
CA ASN A 142 -10.76 6.07 -3.52
C ASN A 142 -9.74 7.21 -3.48
N HIS A 143 -8.58 6.94 -2.90
CA HIS A 143 -7.58 7.98 -2.68
C HIS A 143 -6.81 8.29 -3.94
N ASP A 144 -6.53 7.28 -4.75
CA ASP A 144 -5.82 7.48 -6.00
C ASP A 144 -6.68 8.26 -6.99
N ILE A 145 -8.01 8.07 -6.97
CA ILE A 145 -8.94 8.89 -7.75
C ILE A 145 -8.87 10.34 -7.26
N ASP A 146 -9.01 10.57 -5.95
CA ASP A 146 -8.97 11.92 -5.37
C ASP A 146 -7.64 12.63 -5.69
N ASP A 147 -6.50 11.95 -5.52
CA ASP A 147 -5.17 12.50 -5.78
C ASP A 147 -4.94 12.72 -7.29
N ALA A 148 -5.37 11.80 -8.16
CA ALA A 148 -5.26 11.96 -9.62
C ALA A 148 -6.12 13.12 -10.15
N VAL A 149 -7.34 13.28 -9.64
CA VAL A 149 -8.21 14.42 -9.97
C VAL A 149 -7.60 15.73 -9.48
N ARG A 150 -7.10 15.74 -8.24
CA ARG A 150 -6.45 16.92 -7.66
C ARG A 150 -5.18 17.33 -8.40
N TYR A 151 -4.40 16.36 -8.88
CA TYR A 151 -3.21 16.60 -9.69
C TYR A 151 -3.55 17.05 -11.12
N GLY A 152 -4.82 16.93 -11.53
CA GLY A 152 -5.27 17.25 -12.89
C GLY A 152 -4.88 16.19 -13.92
N LEU A 153 -4.54 14.98 -13.46
CA LEU A 153 -4.23 13.84 -14.34
C LEU A 153 -5.52 13.23 -14.92
N LEU A 154 -6.60 13.29 -14.13
CA LEU A 154 -7.94 12.86 -14.50
C LEU A 154 -8.95 13.95 -14.15
N SER A 155 -10.08 13.94 -14.83
CA SER A 155 -11.31 14.59 -14.41
C SER A 155 -12.31 13.54 -13.95
N GLU A 156 -13.33 13.94 -13.18
CA GLU A 156 -14.41 13.02 -12.79
C GLU A 156 -15.11 12.40 -14.01
N ASP A 157 -15.16 13.12 -15.13
CA ASP A 157 -15.76 12.68 -16.39
C ASP A 157 -14.91 11.62 -17.12
N ASP A 158 -13.62 11.50 -16.79
CA ASP A 158 -12.75 10.46 -17.36
C ASP A 158 -12.99 9.09 -16.72
N LEU A 159 -13.64 9.04 -15.55
CA LEU A 159 -13.91 7.81 -14.81
C LEU A 159 -14.96 6.96 -15.54
N PRO A 160 -14.81 5.62 -15.53
CA PRO A 160 -15.68 4.76 -16.31
C PRO A 160 -17.09 4.74 -15.69
N HIS A 161 -18.07 5.24 -16.46
CA HIS A 161 -19.41 5.55 -15.95
C HIS A 161 -20.17 4.34 -15.40
N GLY A 162 -19.93 3.14 -15.91
CA GLY A 162 -20.61 1.92 -15.47
C GLY A 162 -20.23 1.57 -14.03
N GLU A 163 -18.94 1.55 -13.74
CA GLU A 163 -18.37 1.28 -12.43
C GLU A 163 -18.74 2.38 -11.44
N ILE A 164 -18.73 3.65 -11.86
CA ILE A 164 -19.14 4.77 -11.02
C ILE A 164 -20.65 4.72 -10.70
N ALA A 165 -21.49 4.23 -11.61
CA ALA A 165 -22.92 4.05 -11.33
C ALA A 165 -23.18 2.95 -10.30
N VAL A 166 -22.36 1.88 -10.29
CA VAL A 166 -22.44 0.79 -9.31
C VAL A 166 -21.86 1.22 -7.97
N LEU A 167 -20.65 1.77 -7.96
CA LEU A 167 -19.90 2.03 -6.74
C LEU A 167 -20.32 3.35 -6.08
N GLY A 168 -20.53 4.40 -6.87
CA GLY A 168 -20.92 5.72 -6.39
C GLY A 168 -20.05 6.86 -6.97
N PRO A 169 -20.60 8.08 -7.09
CA PRO A 169 -19.91 9.20 -7.72
C PRO A 169 -18.85 9.86 -6.82
N THR A 170 -19.02 9.78 -5.50
CA THR A 170 -18.08 10.39 -4.52
C THR A 170 -17.28 9.33 -3.78
N GLY A 171 -16.10 9.70 -3.27
CA GLY A 171 -15.29 8.79 -2.46
C GLY A 171 -16.06 8.20 -1.28
N SER A 172 -16.84 9.03 -0.57
CA SER A 172 -17.68 8.56 0.52
C SER A 172 -18.77 7.59 0.07
N ALA A 173 -19.44 7.84 -1.06
CA ALA A 173 -20.47 6.94 -1.58
C ALA A 173 -19.86 5.59 -2.02
N ARG A 174 -18.68 5.62 -2.65
CA ARG A 174 -17.96 4.39 -3.03
C ARG A 174 -17.55 3.56 -1.82
N ILE A 175 -16.96 4.20 -0.81
CA ILE A 175 -16.59 3.51 0.44
C ILE A 175 -17.83 2.89 1.08
N ASP A 176 -18.93 3.64 1.16
CA ASP A 176 -20.19 3.16 1.75
C ASP A 176 -20.71 1.92 1.02
N THR A 177 -20.85 1.97 -0.31
CA THR A 177 -21.27 0.83 -1.14
C THR A 177 -20.34 -0.37 -0.97
N LEU A 178 -19.03 -0.17 -1.05
CA LEU A 178 -18.04 -1.25 -0.95
C LEU A 178 -18.05 -1.90 0.44
N VAL A 179 -18.15 -1.11 1.51
CA VAL A 179 -18.21 -1.62 2.89
C VAL A 179 -19.51 -2.37 3.13
N HIS A 180 -20.66 -1.83 2.71
CA HIS A 180 -21.94 -2.50 2.82
C HIS A 180 -21.94 -3.84 2.08
N ASP A 181 -21.46 -3.86 0.83
CA ASP A 181 -21.38 -5.08 0.04
C ASP A 181 -20.50 -6.15 0.69
N ILE A 182 -19.34 -5.77 1.24
CA ILE A 182 -18.46 -6.69 1.96
C ILE A 182 -19.18 -7.29 3.17
N VAL A 183 -19.84 -6.46 3.97
CA VAL A 183 -20.53 -6.91 5.19
C VAL A 183 -21.71 -7.82 4.83
N GLU A 184 -22.57 -7.41 3.91
CA GLU A 184 -23.78 -8.15 3.53
C GLU A 184 -23.45 -9.47 2.82
N SER A 185 -22.38 -9.49 2.01
CA SER A 185 -21.93 -10.70 1.31
C SER A 185 -21.18 -11.68 2.21
N SER A 186 -20.68 -11.22 3.35
CA SER A 186 -19.93 -12.04 4.31
C SER A 186 -20.76 -12.47 5.53
N ASP A 187 -21.89 -11.82 5.82
CA ASP A 187 -22.71 -12.16 6.98
C ASP A 187 -23.28 -13.59 6.87
N GLY A 188 -23.10 -14.37 7.92
CA GLY A 188 -23.50 -15.79 7.95
C GLY A 188 -22.65 -16.73 7.08
N VAL A 189 -21.60 -16.24 6.44
CA VAL A 189 -20.64 -17.01 5.65
C VAL A 189 -19.32 -17.12 6.42
N ASP A 190 -18.67 -18.28 6.37
CA ASP A 190 -17.35 -18.50 7.01
C ASP A 190 -16.21 -17.97 6.13
N ASP A 191 -16.38 -16.76 5.58
CA ASP A 191 -15.45 -16.14 4.64
C ASP A 191 -15.71 -14.64 4.45
N ILE A 192 -14.74 -13.90 3.90
CA ILE A 192 -14.87 -12.47 3.58
C ILE A 192 -14.96 -12.31 2.06
N ARG A 193 -16.09 -11.78 1.59
CA ARG A 193 -16.43 -11.75 0.16
C ARG A 193 -17.09 -10.43 -0.25
N GLN A 194 -17.14 -10.20 -1.56
CA GLN A 194 -17.97 -9.18 -2.20
C GLN A 194 -18.97 -9.86 -3.13
N SER A 195 -20.05 -9.17 -3.47
CA SER A 195 -20.92 -9.61 -4.55
C SER A 195 -20.17 -9.56 -5.89
N ALA A 196 -20.62 -10.36 -6.86
CA ALA A 196 -20.01 -10.38 -8.19
C ALA A 196 -20.08 -9.00 -8.86
N GLU A 197 -21.22 -8.32 -8.78
CA GLU A 197 -21.42 -7.00 -9.40
C GLU A 197 -20.49 -5.92 -8.82
N VAL A 198 -20.45 -5.79 -7.49
CA VAL A 198 -19.61 -4.78 -6.83
C VAL A 198 -18.13 -5.14 -6.94
N GLY A 199 -17.78 -6.42 -6.78
CA GLY A 199 -16.41 -6.91 -6.92
C GLY A 199 -15.85 -6.69 -8.33
N GLU A 200 -16.62 -7.00 -9.38
CA GLU A 200 -16.22 -6.76 -10.77
C GLU A 200 -16.06 -5.26 -11.06
N ALA A 201 -16.98 -4.42 -10.60
CA ALA A 201 -16.87 -2.98 -10.76
C ALA A 201 -15.62 -2.41 -10.06
N MET A 202 -15.33 -2.88 -8.84
CA MET A 202 -14.13 -2.48 -8.09
C MET A 202 -12.84 -2.88 -8.82
N LEU A 203 -12.77 -4.12 -9.32
CA LEU A 203 -11.60 -4.61 -10.04
C LEU A 203 -11.39 -3.87 -11.37
N SER A 204 -12.47 -3.60 -12.11
CA SER A 204 -12.44 -2.83 -13.36
C SER A 204 -11.95 -1.40 -13.11
N LEU A 205 -12.51 -0.71 -12.11
CA LEU A 205 -12.09 0.64 -11.75
C LEU A 205 -10.62 0.68 -11.29
N ARG A 206 -10.17 -0.31 -10.53
CA ARG A 206 -8.75 -0.43 -10.14
C ARG A 206 -7.84 -0.62 -11.35
N ALA A 207 -8.24 -1.46 -12.32
CA ALA A 207 -7.47 -1.67 -13.54
C ALA A 207 -7.36 -0.38 -14.38
N PHE A 208 -8.47 0.35 -14.51
CA PHE A 208 -8.48 1.68 -15.14
C PHE A 208 -7.52 2.65 -14.46
N MET A 209 -7.56 2.73 -13.12
CA MET A 209 -6.67 3.60 -12.35
C MET A 209 -5.20 3.21 -12.53
N PHE A 210 -4.90 1.90 -12.54
CA PHE A 210 -3.56 1.41 -12.79
C PHE A 210 -3.02 1.86 -14.16
N GLU A 211 -3.81 1.69 -15.22
CA GLU A 211 -3.44 2.09 -16.57
C GLU A 211 -3.26 3.60 -16.71
N ARG A 212 -4.17 4.40 -16.15
CA ARG A 212 -4.18 5.85 -16.35
C ARG A 212 -3.22 6.61 -15.43
N VAL A 213 -3.10 6.18 -14.17
CA VAL A 213 -2.35 6.90 -13.14
C VAL A 213 -0.92 6.38 -13.00
N TYR A 214 -0.73 5.07 -13.06
CA TYR A 214 0.58 4.46 -12.81
C TYR A 214 1.36 4.18 -14.09
N LEU A 215 0.68 3.75 -15.16
CA LEU A 215 1.30 3.53 -16.47
C LEU A 215 1.18 4.73 -17.41
N GLY A 216 0.47 5.78 -16.98
CA GLY A 216 0.24 6.99 -17.77
C GLY A 216 1.53 7.75 -18.10
N GLY A 217 1.53 8.47 -19.23
CA GLY A 217 2.73 9.17 -19.73
C GLY A 217 3.33 10.20 -18.77
N GLN A 218 2.55 10.74 -17.84
CA GLN A 218 3.04 11.67 -16.81
C GLN A 218 3.72 10.99 -15.61
N ALA A 219 3.46 9.70 -15.36
CA ALA A 219 4.14 8.93 -14.33
C ALA A 219 5.57 8.54 -14.76
N VAL A 220 5.83 8.45 -16.07
CA VAL A 220 7.11 7.98 -16.62
C VAL A 220 8.34 8.78 -16.14
N PRO A 221 8.33 10.13 -16.09
CA PRO A 221 9.45 10.90 -15.56
C PRO A 221 9.68 10.68 -14.06
N GLU A 222 8.61 10.57 -13.27
CA GLU A 222 8.69 10.31 -11.83
C GLU A 222 9.26 8.91 -11.55
N HIS A 223 8.74 7.90 -12.25
CA HIS A 223 9.28 6.54 -12.19
C HIS A 223 10.76 6.50 -12.56
N ARG A 224 11.17 7.18 -13.65
CA ARG A 224 12.59 7.25 -14.02
C ARG A 224 13.44 7.86 -12.91
N ARG A 225 12.98 8.97 -12.31
CA ARG A 225 13.69 9.62 -11.20
C ARG A 225 13.83 8.70 -9.99
N ALA A 226 12.77 7.97 -9.61
CA ALA A 226 12.84 6.96 -8.54
C ALA A 226 13.88 5.88 -8.85
N HIS A 227 13.88 5.34 -10.07
CA HIS A 227 14.86 4.33 -10.48
C HIS A 227 16.30 4.86 -10.41
N GLU A 228 16.56 6.06 -10.92
CA GLU A 228 17.89 6.68 -10.87
C GLU A 228 18.39 6.87 -9.43
N VAL A 229 17.53 7.39 -8.54
CA VAL A 229 17.86 7.61 -7.13
C VAL A 229 18.12 6.29 -6.42
N ILE A 230 17.17 5.34 -6.49
CA ILE A 230 17.30 4.03 -5.83
C ILE A 230 18.53 3.30 -6.36
N ARG A 231 18.78 3.32 -7.68
CA ARG A 231 19.92 2.66 -8.28
C ARG A 231 21.25 3.23 -7.80
N ARG A 232 21.39 4.55 -7.77
CA ARG A 232 22.62 5.21 -7.30
C ARG A 232 22.93 4.85 -5.85
N ILE A 233 21.91 4.84 -4.99
CA ILE A 233 22.05 4.42 -3.58
C ILE A 233 22.44 2.95 -3.50
N PHE A 234 21.76 2.09 -4.24
CA PHE A 234 22.02 0.65 -4.28
C PHE A 234 23.46 0.34 -4.69
N ASP A 235 23.93 0.91 -5.80
CA ASP A 235 25.29 0.69 -6.30
C ASP A 235 26.35 1.13 -5.29
N GLN A 236 26.16 2.26 -4.62
CA GLN A 236 27.06 2.72 -3.56
C GLN A 236 27.15 1.74 -2.38
N LEU A 237 26.03 1.14 -1.96
CA LEU A 237 26.02 0.20 -0.84
C LEU A 237 26.65 -1.15 -1.25
N VAL A 238 26.43 -1.57 -2.49
CA VAL A 238 27.13 -2.73 -3.08
C VAL A 238 28.63 -2.49 -3.12
N GLU A 239 29.08 -1.30 -3.53
CA GLU A 239 30.51 -0.93 -3.55
C GLU A 239 31.11 -0.85 -2.15
N ARG A 240 30.32 -0.45 -1.14
CA ARG A 240 30.73 -0.49 0.27
C ARG A 240 30.93 -1.92 0.79
N GLY A 241 30.36 -2.91 0.12
CA GLY A 241 30.46 -4.33 0.49
C GLY A 241 29.34 -4.82 1.41
N ASP A 242 28.24 -4.08 1.51
CA ASP A 242 27.08 -4.46 2.30
C ASP A 242 26.41 -5.71 1.71
N ASP A 243 25.81 -6.54 2.56
CA ASP A 243 25.02 -7.67 2.08
C ASP A 243 23.63 -7.22 1.58
N VAL A 244 22.97 -8.09 0.80
CA VAL A 244 21.69 -7.78 0.17
C VAL A 244 20.57 -7.45 1.17
N ASP A 245 20.57 -8.09 2.34
CA ASP A 245 19.54 -7.86 3.36
C ASP A 245 19.79 -6.50 4.03
N GLU A 246 21.05 -6.14 4.31
CA GLU A 246 21.44 -4.82 4.80
C GLU A 246 21.09 -3.70 3.81
N ILE A 247 21.33 -3.93 2.52
CA ILE A 247 20.99 -2.99 1.45
C ILE A 247 19.48 -2.75 1.39
N VAL A 248 18.70 -3.84 1.37
CA VAL A 248 17.24 -3.78 1.33
C VAL A 248 16.69 -3.07 2.57
N ASP A 249 17.15 -3.46 3.76
CA ASP A 249 16.71 -2.85 5.02
C ASP A 249 17.04 -1.35 5.08
N TYR A 250 18.21 -0.95 4.56
CA TYR A 250 18.63 0.44 4.53
C TYR A 250 17.81 1.27 3.55
N ILE A 251 17.69 0.83 2.29
CA ILE A 251 16.94 1.55 1.24
C ILE A 251 15.45 1.60 1.56
N ALA A 252 14.82 0.44 1.84
CA ALA A 252 13.40 0.40 2.17
C ALA A 252 13.09 1.20 3.45
N GLY A 253 14.05 1.28 4.37
CA GLY A 253 13.97 2.08 5.59
C GLY A 253 14.08 3.60 5.41
N MET A 254 14.33 4.13 4.20
CA MET A 254 14.42 5.57 3.96
C MET A 254 13.04 6.22 3.81
N THR A 255 12.94 7.52 4.09
CA THR A 255 11.84 8.39 3.63
C THR A 255 12.23 9.00 2.28
N ASP A 256 11.26 9.46 1.48
CA ASP A 256 11.50 9.99 0.13
C ASP A 256 12.53 11.12 0.13
N ARG A 257 12.34 12.11 0.99
CA ARG A 257 13.28 13.24 1.13
C ARG A 257 14.69 12.80 1.52
N PHE A 258 14.79 11.85 2.45
CA PHE A 258 16.10 11.33 2.87
C PHE A 258 16.79 10.59 1.73
N ALA A 259 16.06 9.81 0.93
CA ALA A 259 16.61 9.12 -0.22
C ALA A 259 17.12 10.11 -1.28
N LEU A 260 16.36 11.17 -1.56
CA LEU A 260 16.79 12.26 -2.44
C LEU A 260 18.07 12.94 -1.93
N ASP A 261 18.05 13.42 -0.69
CA ASP A 261 19.18 14.13 -0.06
C ASP A 261 20.44 13.22 0.00
N TYR A 262 20.26 11.93 0.31
CA TYR A 262 21.36 10.97 0.38
C TYR A 262 21.95 10.73 -1.00
N ALA A 263 21.13 10.51 -2.04
CA ALA A 263 21.61 10.31 -3.40
C ALA A 263 22.32 11.55 -3.97
N GLU A 264 21.90 12.76 -3.61
CA GLU A 264 22.60 14.00 -4.00
C GLU A 264 24.01 14.11 -3.37
N SER A 265 24.22 13.48 -2.22
CA SER A 265 25.48 13.52 -1.48
C SER A 265 26.54 12.49 -1.91
N LEU A 266 26.16 11.50 -2.74
CA LEU A 266 27.06 10.45 -3.25
C LEU A 266 27.96 10.96 -4.39
#